data_AF-A0A365H2H2-F1
#
_entry.id   AF-A0A365H2H2-F1
#
_cell.length_a   1.000
_cell.length_b   1.000
_cell.length_c   1.000
_cell.angle_alpha   90.00
_cell.angle_beta   90.00
_cell.angle_gamma   90.00
#
_symmetry.space_group_name_H-M   'P 1'
#
loop_
_entity.id
_entity.type
_entity.pdbx_description
1 polymer ?
#
loop_
_entity_poly.entity_id
_entity_poly.type
_entity_poly.pdbx_seq_one_letter_code
_entity_poly.pdbx_strand_id
1 'polypeptide(L)'
;MDGIRGSEQPPVYHERDPAGAGADAADPDRAGTARLFMLVQEDTDDNDVPVRDVVAYGMALPGGHVLTVHPSGRGISNWRSPESASRRLDSELVWLR
;
A
#
# COMPACT_ATOMS: atom_id res chain seq x y z
N MET A 1 1.50 -21.98 41.47
CA MET A 1 0.80 -22.11 40.17
C MET A 1 0.16 -20.77 39.90
N ASP A 2 0.87 -19.89 39.20
CA ASP A 2 0.41 -18.54 38.90
C ASP A 2 -0.44 -18.56 37.63
N GLY A 3 -1.72 -18.22 37.78
CA GLY A 3 -2.69 -18.18 36.70
C GLY A 3 -2.45 -16.95 35.82
N ILE A 4 -2.14 -17.17 34.55
CA ILE A 4 -2.06 -16.13 33.53
C ILE A 4 -3.48 -15.60 33.30
N ARG A 5 -3.78 -14.40 33.80
CA ARG A 5 -5.01 -13.67 33.47
C ARG A 5 -4.91 -13.20 32.02
N GLY A 6 -5.61 -13.87 31.11
CA GLY A 6 -5.80 -13.40 29.75
C GLY A 6 -6.42 -12.01 29.78
N SER A 7 -5.65 -11.01 29.34
CA SER A 7 -6.16 -9.68 29.10
C SER A 7 -6.87 -9.71 27.74
N GLU A 8 -8.17 -9.97 27.75
CA GLU A 8 -9.02 -9.80 26.58
C GLU A 8 -9.21 -8.30 26.35
N GLN A 9 -8.27 -7.67 25.66
CA GLN A 9 -8.49 -6.31 25.15
C GLN A 9 -9.48 -6.37 23.99
N PRO A 10 -10.62 -5.64 24.06
CA PRO A 10 -11.56 -5.59 22.95
C PRO A 10 -10.94 -4.85 21.75
N PRO A 11 -11.27 -5.24 20.50
CA PRO A 11 -10.79 -4.55 19.32
C PRO A 11 -11.33 -3.11 19.31
N VAL A 12 -10.42 -2.15 19.25
CA VAL A 12 -10.75 -0.73 19.10
C VAL A 12 -11.02 -0.47 17.61
N TYR A 13 -12.26 -0.14 17.28
CA TYR A 13 -12.64 0.35 15.96
C TYR A 13 -12.41 1.86 15.92
N HIS A 14 -11.54 2.32 15.02
CA HIS A 14 -11.47 3.74 14.68
C HIS A 14 -12.62 4.07 13.74
N GLU A 15 -13.59 4.84 14.22
CA GLU A 15 -14.62 5.42 13.36
C GLU A 15 -13.93 6.33 12.34
N ARG A 16 -14.14 6.00 11.06
CA ARG A 16 -13.66 6.79 9.93
C ARG A 16 -14.53 8.04 9.86
N ASP A 17 -14.03 9.13 10.41
CA ASP A 17 -14.63 10.46 10.25
C ASP A 17 -14.77 10.77 8.74
N PRO A 18 -15.99 10.94 8.19
CA PRO A 18 -16.18 11.20 6.76
C PRO A 18 -15.85 12.65 6.37
N ALA A 19 -15.45 13.52 7.31
CA ALA A 19 -15.13 14.92 7.06
C ALA A 19 -13.71 15.11 6.50
N GLY A 20 -13.47 14.60 5.30
CA GLY A 20 -12.20 14.81 4.59
C GLY A 20 -12.15 14.29 3.16
N ALA A 21 -13.29 13.89 2.59
CA ALA A 21 -13.40 13.56 1.19
C ALA A 21 -13.35 14.86 0.37
N GLY A 22 -12.14 15.31 0.05
CA GLY A 22 -11.91 16.18 -1.10
C GLY A 22 -12.53 15.49 -2.31
N ALA A 23 -13.69 15.99 -2.72
CA ALA A 23 -14.39 15.60 -3.94
C ALA A 23 -13.58 16.10 -5.13
N ASP A 24 -12.51 15.39 -5.46
CA ASP A 24 -12.03 15.39 -6.84
C ASP A 24 -12.85 14.35 -7.58
N ALA A 25 -13.49 14.84 -8.65
CA ALA A 25 -14.58 14.23 -9.39
C ALA A 25 -14.51 12.68 -9.42
N ALA A 26 -15.56 12.05 -8.89
CA ALA A 26 -15.82 10.66 -9.20
C ALA A 26 -16.13 10.56 -10.70
N ASP A 27 -15.11 10.17 -11.47
CA ASP A 27 -15.28 9.68 -12.83
C ASP A 27 -16.27 8.50 -12.78
N PRO A 28 -17.40 8.53 -13.52
CA PRO A 28 -18.38 7.45 -13.56
C PRO A 28 -17.83 6.12 -14.12
N ASP A 29 -16.61 6.06 -14.65
CA ASP A 29 -15.87 4.81 -14.90
C ASP A 29 -15.37 4.13 -13.59
N ARG A 30 -15.63 4.71 -12.42
CA ARG A 30 -15.27 4.17 -11.08
C ARG A 30 -16.00 2.90 -10.65
N ALA A 31 -16.84 2.29 -11.48
CA ALA A 31 -17.12 0.85 -11.37
C ALA A 31 -15.90 0.01 -11.79
N GLY A 32 -14.71 0.41 -11.35
CA GLY A 32 -13.44 -0.08 -11.87
C GLY A 32 -13.13 -1.49 -11.38
N THR A 33 -12.29 -2.20 -12.12
CA THR A 33 -11.63 -3.42 -11.62
C THR A 33 -10.40 -3.00 -10.81
N ALA A 34 -10.02 -3.78 -9.80
CA ALA A 34 -8.76 -3.57 -9.10
C ALA A 34 -7.58 -3.63 -10.09
N ARG A 35 -6.65 -2.68 -10.00
CA ARG A 35 -5.47 -2.61 -10.86
C ARG A 35 -4.22 -2.91 -10.05
N LEU A 36 -3.34 -3.75 -10.58
CA LEU A 36 -2.10 -4.14 -9.93
C LEU A 36 -0.92 -3.27 -10.38
N PHE A 37 0.03 -3.03 -9.49
CA PHE A 37 1.27 -2.32 -9.79
C PHE A 37 2.44 -2.88 -8.96
N MET A 38 3.66 -2.48 -9.30
CA MET A 38 4.87 -2.72 -8.53
C MET A 38 5.54 -1.39 -8.19
N LEU A 39 6.22 -1.35 -7.06
CA LEU A 39 7.13 -0.28 -6.70
C LEU A 39 8.56 -0.81 -6.82
N VAL A 40 9.37 -0.15 -7.64
CA VAL A 40 10.71 -0.60 -8.00
C VAL A 40 11.72 0.47 -7.59
N GLN A 41 12.78 0.06 -6.91
CA GLN A 41 13.94 0.93 -6.65
C GLN A 41 15.08 0.51 -7.57
N GLU A 42 15.85 1.50 -8.01
CA GLU A 42 17.12 1.28 -8.67
C GLU A 42 18.21 1.50 -7.64
N ASP A 43 18.99 0.46 -7.37
CA ASP A 43 20.18 0.51 -6.53
C ASP A 43 21.36 -0.01 -7.33
N THR A 44 22.56 0.15 -6.78
CA THR A 44 23.78 -0.33 -7.40
C THR A 44 24.30 -1.53 -6.62
N ASP A 45 24.60 -2.63 -7.31
CA ASP A 45 25.20 -3.79 -6.66
C ASP A 45 26.67 -3.55 -6.29
N ASP A 46 27.31 -4.56 -5.69
CA ASP A 46 28.73 -4.50 -5.28
C ASP A 46 29.72 -4.30 -6.46
N ASN A 47 29.26 -4.42 -7.71
CA ASN A 47 30.08 -4.28 -8.93
C ASN A 47 29.73 -3.01 -9.73
N ASP A 48 29.07 -2.04 -9.10
CA ASP A 48 28.58 -0.82 -9.73
C ASP A 48 27.56 -1.06 -10.88
N VAL A 49 26.88 -2.22 -10.87
CA VAL A 49 25.86 -2.56 -11.88
C VAL A 49 24.48 -2.13 -11.36
N PRO A 50 23.68 -1.37 -12.15
CA PRO A 50 22.34 -0.98 -11.73
C PRO A 50 21.43 -2.21 -11.65
N VAL A 51 20.83 -2.41 -10.48
CA VAL A 51 19.86 -3.48 -10.21
C VAL A 51 18.52 -2.85 -9.87
N ARG A 52 17.45 -3.43 -10.40
CA ARG A 52 16.07 -3.01 -10.16
C ARG A 52 15.39 -3.98 -9.22
N ASP A 53 15.15 -3.54 -8.00
CA ASP A 53 14.51 -4.34 -6.96
C ASP A 53 13.07 -3.93 -6.74
N VAL A 54 12.18 -4.93 -6.71
CA VAL A 54 10.79 -4.71 -6.31
C VAL A 54 10.77 -4.55 -4.80
N VAL A 55 10.37 -3.37 -4.32
CA VAL A 55 10.26 -3.08 -2.88
C VAL A 55 8.84 -3.25 -2.35
N ALA A 56 7.84 -3.23 -3.25
CA ALA A 56 6.47 -3.58 -2.91
C ALA A 56 5.64 -4.01 -4.12
N TYR A 57 4.71 -4.94 -3.90
CA TYR A 57 3.61 -5.23 -4.82
C TYR A 57 2.37 -4.48 -4.38
N GLY A 58 1.63 -3.87 -5.30
CA GLY A 58 0.53 -2.98 -4.99
C GLY A 58 -0.77 -3.31 -5.72
N MET A 59 -1.88 -2.92 -5.11
CA MET A 59 -3.22 -2.98 -5.70
C MET A 59 -3.96 -1.67 -5.44
N ALA A 60 -4.39 -1.02 -6.52
CA ALA A 60 -5.30 0.11 -6.49
C ALA A 60 -6.74 -0.41 -6.65
N LEU A 61 -7.51 -0.25 -5.58
CA LEU A 61 -8.89 -0.69 -5.50
C LEU A 61 -9.84 0.40 -6.05
N PRO A 62 -11.00 -0.01 -6.56
CA PRO A 62 -12.08 0.91 -6.87
C PRO A 62 -12.46 1.73 -5.61
N GLY A 63 -12.78 3.01 -5.79
CA GLY A 63 -13.01 3.92 -4.67
C GLY A 63 -11.74 4.54 -4.06
N GLY A 64 -10.56 4.31 -4.66
CA GLY A 64 -9.32 5.05 -4.35
C GLY A 64 -8.51 4.49 -3.17
N HIS A 65 -8.86 3.31 -2.67
CA HIS A 65 -8.04 2.60 -1.68
C HIS A 65 -6.82 1.97 -2.34
N VAL A 66 -5.66 2.04 -1.68
CA VAL A 66 -4.42 1.42 -2.19
C VAL A 66 -3.75 0.60 -1.11
N LEU A 67 -3.39 -0.62 -1.46
CA LEU A 67 -2.67 -1.55 -0.61
C LEU A 67 -1.32 -1.88 -1.23
N THR A 68 -0.30 -2.03 -0.40
CA THR A 68 0.98 -2.63 -0.82
C THR A 68 1.40 -3.74 0.11
N VAL A 69 2.08 -4.75 -0.42
CA VAL A 69 2.67 -5.87 0.29
C VAL A 69 4.16 -5.90 0.03
N HIS A 70 4.97 -5.99 1.09
CA HIS A 70 6.41 -6.14 0.95
C HIS A 70 6.74 -7.54 0.35
N PRO A 71 7.73 -7.69 -0.54
CA PRO A 71 8.05 -8.97 -1.22
C PRO A 71 8.29 -10.15 -0.28
N SER A 72 8.87 -9.89 0.90
CA SER A 72 9.10 -10.93 1.92
C SER A 72 7.84 -11.36 2.68
N GLY A 73 6.67 -10.79 2.38
CA GLY A 73 5.39 -11.06 3.05
C GLY A 73 5.27 -10.47 4.46
N ARG A 74 6.26 -9.71 4.93
CA ARG A 74 6.35 -9.22 6.32
C ARG A 74 5.40 -8.08 6.68
N GLY A 75 4.68 -7.50 5.73
CA GLY A 75 3.79 -6.38 6.04
C GLY A 75 2.91 -5.94 4.88
N ILE A 76 1.74 -5.42 5.26
CA ILE A 76 0.77 -4.78 4.37
C ILE A 76 0.66 -3.31 4.80
N SER A 77 0.68 -2.38 3.84
CA SER A 77 0.52 -0.95 4.09
C SER A 77 -0.64 -0.39 3.28
N ASN A 78 -1.28 0.66 3.82
CA ASN A 78 -2.36 1.39 3.16
C ASN A 78 -1.86 2.76 2.70
N TRP A 79 -2.31 3.20 1.53
CA TRP A 79 -1.90 4.46 0.92
C TRP A 79 -3.10 5.24 0.38
N ARG A 80 -2.91 6.56 0.23
CA ARG A 80 -3.92 7.44 -0.37
C ARG A 80 -4.03 7.25 -1.88
N SER A 81 -2.90 6.98 -2.53
CA SER A 81 -2.79 6.69 -3.96
C SER A 81 -1.50 5.91 -4.26
N PRO A 82 -1.36 5.27 -5.43
CA PRO A 82 -0.12 4.58 -5.81
C PRO A 82 1.08 5.53 -5.87
N GLU A 83 0.87 6.77 -6.31
CA GLU A 83 1.90 7.81 -6.38
C GLU A 83 2.35 8.24 -4.98
N SER A 84 1.44 8.26 -4.00
CA SER A 84 1.81 8.54 -2.61
C SER A 84 2.71 7.45 -2.01
N ALA A 85 2.46 6.19 -2.37
CA ALA A 85 3.29 5.06 -1.97
C ALA A 85 4.67 5.15 -2.62
N SER A 86 4.70 5.33 -3.94
CA SER A 86 5.93 5.51 -4.74
C SER A 86 6.82 6.62 -4.16
N ARG A 87 6.26 7.82 -3.90
CA ARG A 87 7.03 8.94 -3.34
C ARG A 87 7.58 8.65 -1.94
N ARG A 88 6.79 8.00 -1.09
CA ARG A 88 7.18 7.77 0.31
C ARG A 88 8.18 6.62 0.47
N LEU A 89 8.17 5.69 -0.48
CA LEU A 89 9.13 4.60 -0.59
C LEU A 89 10.26 4.92 -1.57
N ASP A 90 10.37 6.17 -2.05
CA ASP A 90 11.38 6.60 -3.02
C ASP A 90 11.59 5.59 -4.16
N SER A 91 10.50 5.26 -4.86
CA SER A 91 10.45 4.16 -5.82
C SER A 91 9.66 4.55 -7.06
N GLU A 92 9.99 3.93 -8.19
CA GLU A 92 9.25 4.03 -9.43
C GLU A 92 7.94 3.22 -9.35
N LEU A 93 6.84 3.82 -9.81
CA LEU A 93 5.54 3.16 -9.95
C LEU A 93 5.39 2.50 -11.33
N VAL A 94 5.25 1.17 -11.35
CA VAL A 94 5.07 0.38 -12.59
C VAL A 94 3.72 -0.32 -12.59
N TRP A 95 2.81 0.06 -13.49
CA TRP A 95 1.51 -0.60 -13.64
C TRP A 95 1.62 -1.94 -14.38
N LEU A 96 0.92 -2.96 -13.88
CA LEU A 96 0.83 -4.26 -14.54
C LEU A 96 -0.32 -4.23 -15.57
N ARG A 97 -0.11 -4.85 -16.73
CA ARG A 97 -1.11 -5.04 -17.78
C ARG A 97 -1.70 -6.44 -17.73
#